data_AF-A0A3Y2NP94-F1
#
_entry.id   AF-A0A3Y2NP94-F1
#
_cell.length_a   1.000
_cell.length_b   1.000
_cell.length_c   1.000
_cell.angle_alpha   90.00
_cell.angle_beta   90.00
_cell.angle_gamma   90.00
#
_symmetry.space_group_name_H-M   'P 1'
#
loop_
_entity.id
_entity.type
_entity.pdbx_description
1 polymer ?
#
loop_
_entity_poly.entity_id
_entity_poly.type
_entity_poly.pdbx_seq_one_letter_code
_entity_poly.pdbx_strand_id
1 'polypeptide(L)' 'MLKVTTLIASLLAAPLAFSTSAQPLTDVEYISVSAVAATPSMLENAIARLAQSKQASSWKITSMRIDNTGYATAILYK' A
#
# COMPACT_ATOMS: atom_id res chain seq x y z
N MET A 1 -57.59 22.47 -5.96
CA MET A 1 -56.14 22.81 -5.97
C MET A 1 -55.46 21.90 -4.96
N LEU A 2 -54.75 20.88 -5.42
CA LEU A 2 -54.16 19.82 -4.59
C LEU A 2 -52.81 20.31 -4.04
N LYS A 3 -52.68 20.39 -2.71
CA LYS A 3 -51.47 20.86 -2.02
C LYS A 3 -50.67 19.62 -1.58
N VAL A 4 -49.63 19.29 -2.34
CA VAL A 4 -48.71 18.19 -2.03
C VAL A 4 -47.40 18.81 -1.53
N THR A 5 -47.14 18.63 -0.24
CA THR A 5 -45.97 19.14 0.46
C THR A 5 -44.79 18.19 0.22
N THR A 6 -43.78 18.64 -0.52
CA THR A 6 -42.56 17.84 -0.80
C THR A 6 -41.60 17.94 0.38
N LEU A 7 -41.29 16.81 1.02
CA LEU A 7 -40.30 16.71 2.10
C LEU A 7 -38.95 16.31 1.49
N ILE A 8 -37.95 17.20 1.55
CA ILE A 8 -36.58 16.92 1.09
C ILE A 8 -35.76 16.49 2.30
N ALA A 9 -35.44 15.20 2.39
CA ALA A 9 -34.52 14.68 3.40
C ALA A 9 -33.07 14.83 2.91
N SER A 10 -32.34 15.79 3.46
CA SER A 10 -30.90 15.97 3.20
C SER A 10 -30.11 14.95 4.02
N LEU A 11 -29.57 13.92 3.37
CA LEU A 11 -28.64 12.98 4.01
C LEU A 11 -27.25 13.63 4.12
N LEU A 12 -26.84 13.99 5.34
CA LEU A 12 -25.50 14.51 5.62
C LEU A 12 -24.47 13.37 5.45
N ALA A 13 -23.82 13.29 4.29
CA ALA A 13 -22.66 12.42 4.10
C ALA A 13 -21.42 13.14 4.66
N ALA A 14 -20.97 12.73 5.85
CA ALA A 14 -19.69 13.19 6.39
C ALA A 14 -18.54 12.51 5.62
N PRO A 15 -17.56 13.26 5.07
CA PRO A 15 -16.39 12.66 4.47
C PRO A 15 -15.47 12.08 5.55
N LEU A 16 -15.18 10.77 5.47
CA LEU A 16 -14.09 10.14 6.22
C LEU A 16 -12.76 10.65 5.65
N ALA A 17 -12.21 11.71 6.25
CA ALA A 17 -10.88 12.17 5.92
C ALA A 17 -9.84 11.23 6.55
N PHE A 18 -9.39 10.22 5.79
CA PHE A 18 -8.20 9.46 6.14
C PHE A 18 -6.97 10.34 5.85
N SER A 19 -6.44 10.99 6.88
CA SER A 19 -5.16 11.69 6.80
C SER A 19 -4.03 10.67 6.67
N THR A 20 -3.65 10.32 5.45
CA THR A 20 -2.37 9.66 5.19
C THR A 20 -1.29 10.74 5.13
N SER A 21 -0.59 10.96 6.25
CA SER A 21 0.61 11.78 6.25
C SER A 21 1.72 11.01 5.54
N ALA A 22 1.77 11.11 4.22
CA ALA A 22 2.96 10.72 3.47
C ALA A 22 4.02 11.80 3.75
N GLN A 23 4.78 11.63 4.84
CA GLN A 23 6.02 12.39 5.01
C GLN A 23 6.86 12.17 3.74
N PRO A 24 7.40 13.23 3.13
CA PRO A 24 8.30 13.09 2.01
C PRO A 24 9.58 12.44 2.54
N LEU A 25 9.65 11.11 2.41
CA LEU A 25 10.84 10.34 2.73
C LEU A 25 11.84 10.70 1.63
N THR A 26 12.73 11.63 1.96
CA THR A 26 13.68 12.28 1.04
C THR A 26 14.76 11.34 0.51
N ASP A 27 14.79 10.09 1.00
CA ASP A 27 15.69 9.06 0.53
C ASP A 27 14.91 7.73 0.46
N VAL A 28 14.36 7.47 -0.73
CA VAL A 28 13.56 6.28 -1.05
C VAL A 28 14.25 5.46 -2.13
N GLU A 29 14.34 4.15 -1.89
CA GLU A 29 14.91 3.20 -2.86
C GLU A 29 13.86 2.17 -3.28
N TYR A 30 13.68 1.96 -4.58
CA TYR A 30 12.76 0.96 -5.11
C TYR A 30 13.50 -0.35 -5.35
N ILE A 31 12.97 -1.44 -4.80
CA ILE A 31 13.52 -2.78 -4.99
C ILE A 31 12.46 -3.74 -5.54
N SER A 32 12.94 -4.77 -6.22
CA SER A 32 12.12 -5.87 -6.74
C SER A 32 12.80 -7.19 -6.45
N VAL A 33 12.02 -8.18 -6.04
CA VAL A 33 12.47 -9.56 -5.82
C VAL A 33 11.61 -10.52 -6.61
N SER A 34 12.22 -11.61 -7.05
CA SER A 34 11.52 -12.70 -7.73
C SER A 34 12.04 -14.06 -7.27
N ALA A 35 11.16 -15.05 -7.29
CA ALA A 35 11.51 -16.44 -7.00
C ALA A 35 10.54 -17.42 -7.69
N VAL A 36 11.06 -18.55 -8.17
CA VAL A 36 10.26 -19.64 -8.74
C VAL A 36 9.52 -20.37 -7.62
N ALA A 37 8.25 -20.70 -7.81
CA ALA A 37 7.41 -21.36 -6.80
C ALA A 37 7.42 -20.64 -5.43
N ALA A 38 7.48 -19.32 -5.43
CA ALA A 38 7.59 -18.53 -4.21
C ALA A 38 6.29 -18.53 -3.41
N THR A 39 6.41 -18.54 -2.08
CA THR A 39 5.33 -18.20 -1.17
C THR A 39 5.38 -16.71 -0.81
N PRO A 40 4.27 -16.09 -0.34
CA PRO A 40 4.28 -14.70 0.09
C PRO A 40 5.39 -14.40 1.11
N SER A 41 5.55 -15.28 2.11
CA SER A 41 6.55 -15.11 3.17
C SER A 41 7.99 -15.21 2.66
N MET A 42 8.27 -15.96 1.59
CA MET A 42 9.59 -15.97 0.97
C MET A 42 9.93 -14.62 0.35
N LEU A 43 8.98 -14.00 -0.34
CA LEU A 43 9.17 -12.68 -0.96
C LEU A 43 9.30 -11.59 0.10
N GLU A 44 8.48 -11.63 1.16
CA GLU A 44 8.60 -10.72 2.32
C GLU A 44 9.96 -10.84 3.01
N ASN A 45 10.41 -12.06 3.30
CA ASN A 45 11.71 -12.29 3.91
C ASN A 45 12.87 -11.82 3.01
N ALA A 46 12.76 -12.00 1.69
CA ALA A 46 13.76 -11.49 0.76
C ALA A 46 13.83 -9.96 0.78
N ILE A 47 12.68 -9.28 0.79
CA ILE A 47 12.59 -7.83 0.92
C ILE A 47 13.15 -7.36 2.26
N ALA A 48 12.80 -8.02 3.36
CA ALA A 48 13.33 -7.68 4.69
C ALA A 48 14.86 -7.82 4.76
N ARG A 49 15.43 -8.87 4.17
CA ARG A 49 16.88 -9.06 4.08
C ARG A 49 17.56 -7.99 3.24
N LEU A 50 16.95 -7.59 2.11
CA LEU A 50 17.46 -6.50 1.28
C LEU A 50 17.35 -5.14 1.98
N ALA A 51 16.27 -4.90 2.73
CA ALA A 51 16.11 -3.70 3.54
C ALA A 51 17.21 -3.60 4.60
N GLN A 52 17.49 -4.70 5.31
CA GLN A 52 18.57 -4.78 6.30
C GLN A 52 19.95 -4.56 5.67
N SER A 53 20.26 -5.22 4.54
CA SER A 53 21.57 -5.06 3.87
C SER A 53 21.79 -3.65 3.36
N LYS A 54 20.71 -2.92 3.05
CA LYS A 54 20.70 -1.53 2.63
C LYS A 54 20.53 -0.54 3.77
N GLN A 55 20.54 -1.01 5.03
CA GLN A 55 20.36 -0.18 6.23
C GLN A 55 19.11 0.72 6.16
N ALA A 56 18.02 0.21 5.56
CA ALA A 56 16.76 0.92 5.50
C ALA A 56 16.12 1.00 6.90
N SER A 57 15.61 2.17 7.27
CA SER A 57 14.87 2.43 8.50
C SER A 57 13.50 1.73 8.50
N SER A 58 12.86 1.63 7.34
CA SER A 58 11.58 0.95 7.14
C SER A 58 11.42 0.53 5.68
N TRP A 59 10.43 -0.33 5.40
CA TRP A 59 10.09 -0.74 4.05
C TRP A 59 8.60 -1.02 3.89
N LYS A 60 8.09 -0.86 2.67
CA LYS A 60 6.69 -1.10 2.32
C LYS A 60 6.58 -1.81 0.99
N ILE A 61 5.92 -2.96 0.96
CA ILE A 61 5.56 -3.66 -0.27
C ILE A 61 4.51 -2.85 -1.02
N THR A 62 4.76 -2.57 -2.30
CA THR A 62 3.86 -1.82 -3.18
C THR A 62 3.08 -2.72 -4.13
N SER A 63 3.63 -3.89 -4.46
CA SER A 63 2.95 -4.88 -5.27
C SER A 63 3.50 -6.27 -4.98
N MET A 64 2.63 -7.27 -5.04
CA MET A 64 3.01 -8.67 -5.00
C MET A 64 2.13 -9.46 -5.96
N ARG A 65 2.75 -10.34 -6.75
CA ARG A 65 2.07 -11.30 -7.61
C ARG A 65 2.67 -12.67 -7.37
N ILE A 66 1.81 -13.66 -7.20
CA ILE A 66 2.20 -15.06 -7.05
C ILE A 66 1.42 -15.87 -8.08
N ASP A 67 2.14 -16.33 -9.09
CA ASP A 67 1.66 -17.30 -10.07
C ASP A 67 2.60 -18.52 -10.09
N ASN A 68 3.11 -18.95 -11.24
CA ASN A 68 4.19 -19.94 -11.32
C ASN A 68 5.53 -19.38 -10.85
N THR A 69 5.70 -18.06 -10.91
CA THR A 69 6.82 -17.31 -10.34
C THR A 69 6.26 -16.19 -9.46
N GLY A 70 6.84 -16.03 -8.27
CA GLY A 70 6.48 -14.94 -7.39
C GLY A 70 7.33 -13.70 -7.64
N TYR A 71 6.70 -12.54 -7.63
CA TYR A 71 7.34 -11.24 -7.75
C TYR A 71 6.79 -10.29 -6.69
N ALA A 72 7.65 -9.50 -6.07
CA ALA A 72 7.23 -8.44 -5.16
C ALA A 72 8.09 -7.19 -5.35
N THR A 73 7.46 -6.02 -5.30
CA THR A 73 8.13 -4.72 -5.32
C THR A 73 7.93 -4.01 -3.99
N ALA A 74 8.96 -3.30 -3.53
CA ALA A 74 8.90 -2.53 -2.30
C ALA A 74 9.65 -1.20 -2.40
N ILE A 75 9.26 -0.27 -1.55
CA ILE A 75 9.95 0.98 -1.28
C ILE A 75 10.69 0.80 0.03
N LEU A 76 11.99 1.08 0.04
CA LEU A 76 12.82 1.21 1.22
C LEU A 76 12.92 2.68 1.61
N TYR A 77 12.84 2.94 2.89
CA TYR A 77 13.02 4.25 3.49
C TYR A 77 14.35 4.24 4.24
N LYS A 78 15.22 5.23 4.01
CA LYS A 78 16.47 5.36 4.79
C LYS A 78 16.24 6.04 6.13
#